data_AF-A0A938RWI6-F1
#
_entry.id   AF-A0A938RWI6-F1
#
_cell.length_a   1.000
_cell.length_b   1.000
_cell.length_c   1.000
_cell.angle_alpha   90.00
_cell.angle_beta   90.00
_cell.angle_gamma   90.00
#
_symmetry.space_group_name_H-M   'P 1'
#
loop_
_entity.id
_entity.type
_entity.pdbx_description
1 polymer ?
#
loop_
_entity_poly.entity_id
_entity_poly.type
_entity_poly.pdbx_seq_one_letter_code
_entity_poly.pdbx_strand_id
1 'polypeptide(L)'
;FYDWTRMTEELAAEAPFWEPDRAHGYHVNTFGFLVGEIVRRVAGESIGAFARREITGPLGADFRFGTGPEHAGRVADYLPGGLYREGAGEAAPVDPEYRTLLHRVYANPAGVSGMGTVNTEEWRAAELPSTNGHASARGVARLYTALACGGAADGVRVLERETIDESIREASSGEDFVLRRPTRFGLGFQLTMLERPFGKSARSFGHFGAGGALGFADPEARLAFGYAMNAAGPRFRNPRVRGLLEAVAGAMH
;
A
#
# COMPACT_ATOMS: atom_id res chain seq x y z
N PHE A 1 7.04 16.86 5.72
CA PHE A 1 6.02 15.98 5.15
C PHE A 1 4.60 16.31 5.56
N TYR A 2 4.34 16.99 6.70
CA TYR A 2 2.99 17.44 7.03
C TYR A 2 2.48 18.59 6.16
N ASP A 3 3.39 19.37 5.57
CA ASP A 3 3.06 20.38 4.56
C ASP A 3 2.90 19.71 3.18
N TRP A 4 1.65 19.48 2.77
CA TRP A 4 1.31 18.83 1.50
C TRP A 4 1.79 19.63 0.29
N THR A 5 1.56 20.95 0.30
CA THR A 5 1.94 21.85 -0.81
C THR A 5 3.44 21.79 -1.01
N ARG A 6 4.22 21.94 0.07
CA ARG A 6 5.67 21.82 -0.02
C ARG A 6 6.11 20.47 -0.57
N MET A 7 5.55 19.35 -0.07
CA MET A 7 5.93 18.02 -0.57
C MET A 7 5.69 17.88 -2.08
N THR A 8 4.57 18.39 -2.57
CA THR A 8 4.18 18.26 -3.98
C THR A 8 4.92 19.23 -4.90
N GLU A 9 5.23 20.44 -4.45
CA GLU A 9 6.05 21.40 -5.19
C GLU A 9 7.50 20.91 -5.34
N GLU A 10 8.10 20.40 -4.26
CA GLU A 10 9.46 19.85 -4.30
C GLU A 10 9.52 18.62 -5.23
N LEU A 11 8.53 17.73 -5.17
CA LEU A 11 8.44 16.58 -6.09
C LEU A 11 8.24 16.99 -7.54
N ALA A 12 7.49 18.05 -7.81
CA ALA A 12 7.28 18.56 -9.17
C ALA A 12 8.52 19.26 -9.75
N ALA A 13 9.37 19.84 -8.89
CA ALA A 13 10.61 20.48 -9.27
C ALA A 13 11.79 19.50 -9.42
N GLU A 14 11.70 18.31 -8.82
CA GLU A 14 12.76 17.30 -8.84
C GLU A 14 12.92 16.67 -10.23
N ALA A 15 14.15 16.60 -10.72
CA ALA A 15 14.46 15.84 -11.92
C ALA A 15 14.35 14.33 -11.65
N PRO A 16 13.71 13.54 -12.53
CA PRO A 16 13.69 12.08 -12.39
C PRO A 16 15.10 11.49 -12.27
N PHE A 17 15.28 10.51 -11.37
CA PHE A 17 16.58 9.87 -11.16
C PHE A 17 17.01 9.00 -12.36
N TRP A 18 16.08 8.68 -13.24
CA TRP A 18 16.29 8.04 -14.53
C TRP A 18 15.21 8.51 -15.51
N GLU A 19 15.47 8.33 -16.80
CA GLU A 19 14.48 8.59 -17.85
C GLU A 19 13.21 7.77 -17.60
N PRO A 20 12.00 8.38 -17.58
CA PRO A 20 10.74 7.65 -17.45
C PRO A 20 10.63 6.47 -18.43
N ASP A 21 9.92 5.43 -18.04
CA ASP A 21 9.75 4.17 -18.79
C ASP A 21 11.01 3.33 -19.02
N ARG A 22 12.21 3.82 -18.67
CA ARG A 22 13.46 3.04 -18.75
C ARG A 22 13.63 2.04 -17.61
N ALA A 23 13.13 2.38 -16.43
CA ALA A 23 13.25 1.58 -15.21
C ALA A 23 12.14 1.93 -14.22
N HIS A 24 11.96 1.11 -13.18
CA HIS A 24 11.09 1.41 -12.05
C HIS A 24 11.79 1.21 -10.71
N GLY A 25 11.31 1.94 -9.73
CA GLY A 25 11.73 1.84 -8.34
C GLY A 25 10.54 2.11 -7.43
N TYR A 26 10.46 1.41 -6.31
CA TYR A 26 9.36 1.58 -5.39
C TYR A 26 9.39 2.95 -4.67
N HIS A 27 8.41 3.80 -4.98
CA HIS A 27 8.21 5.12 -4.35
C HIS A 27 7.58 4.97 -2.95
N VAL A 28 8.37 4.54 -1.96
CA VAL A 28 7.91 4.21 -0.60
C VAL A 28 6.98 5.25 0.01
N ASN A 29 7.37 6.54 -0.06
CA ASN A 29 6.62 7.64 0.55
C ASN A 29 6.01 8.59 -0.48
N THR A 30 6.66 8.77 -1.62
CA THR A 30 6.31 9.81 -2.60
C THR A 30 5.14 9.43 -3.49
N PHE A 31 4.84 8.14 -3.65
CA PHE A 31 3.70 7.66 -4.46
C PHE A 31 2.38 8.31 -4.03
N GLY A 32 2.13 8.38 -2.72
CA GLY A 32 0.91 8.92 -2.15
C GLY A 32 0.75 10.42 -2.37
N PHE A 33 1.85 11.18 -2.39
CA PHE A 33 1.81 12.61 -2.72
C PHE A 33 1.57 12.82 -4.22
N LEU A 34 2.25 12.05 -5.08
CA LEU A 34 2.10 12.14 -6.54
C LEU A 34 0.66 11.84 -6.96
N VAL A 35 0.11 10.70 -6.54
CA VAL A 35 -1.27 10.30 -6.88
C VAL A 35 -2.29 11.17 -6.16
N GLY A 36 -2.05 11.51 -4.89
CA GLY A 36 -2.95 12.36 -4.11
C GLY A 36 -3.09 13.76 -4.69
N GLU A 37 -2.02 14.34 -5.26
CA GLU A 37 -2.08 15.67 -5.84
C GLU A 37 -2.85 15.68 -7.17
N ILE A 38 -2.76 14.59 -7.95
CA ILE A 38 -3.62 14.39 -9.12
C ILE A 38 -5.09 14.39 -8.68
N VAL A 39 -5.44 13.58 -7.67
CA VAL A 39 -6.82 13.54 -7.13
C VAL A 39 -7.25 14.92 -6.66
N ARG A 40 -6.40 15.65 -5.92
CA ARG A 40 -6.72 16.98 -5.39
C ARG A 40 -6.99 18.01 -6.48
N ARG A 41 -6.20 17.99 -7.56
CA ARG A 41 -6.38 18.89 -8.70
C ARG A 41 -7.62 18.58 -9.52
N VAL A 42 -7.98 17.30 -9.65
CA VAL A 42 -9.14 16.87 -10.43
C VAL A 42 -10.44 17.01 -9.65
N ALA A 43 -10.46 16.57 -8.39
CA ALA A 43 -11.66 16.52 -7.55
C ALA A 43 -11.88 17.80 -6.70
N GLY A 44 -10.86 18.63 -6.53
CA GLY A 44 -10.94 19.86 -5.73
C GLY A 44 -10.95 19.64 -4.20
N GLU A 45 -10.63 18.44 -3.73
CA GLU A 45 -10.63 18.07 -2.30
C GLU A 45 -9.46 17.13 -1.95
N SER A 46 -9.22 16.88 -0.67
CA SER A 46 -8.15 15.96 -0.25
C SER A 46 -8.42 14.51 -0.68
N ILE A 47 -7.38 13.70 -0.84
CA ILE A 47 -7.53 12.29 -1.17
C ILE A 47 -8.30 11.51 -0.10
N GLY A 48 -8.17 11.88 1.18
CA GLY A 48 -8.95 11.31 2.27
C GLY A 48 -10.44 11.65 2.18
N ALA A 49 -10.79 12.88 1.80
CA ALA A 49 -12.17 13.30 1.57
C ALA A 49 -12.77 12.58 0.34
N PHE A 50 -12.05 12.59 -0.78
CA PHE A 50 -12.45 11.91 -2.01
C PHE A 50 -12.68 10.41 -1.78
N ALA A 51 -11.69 9.71 -1.19
CA ALA A 51 -11.79 8.28 -0.92
C ALA A 51 -13.00 7.95 -0.02
N ARG A 52 -13.33 8.83 0.94
CA ARG A 52 -14.49 8.65 1.80
C ARG A 52 -15.80 8.84 1.07
N ARG A 53 -15.91 9.88 0.24
CA ARG A 53 -17.14 10.19 -0.50
C ARG A 53 -17.43 9.16 -1.58
N GLU A 54 -16.42 8.77 -2.34
CA GLU A 54 -16.59 7.95 -3.55
C GLU A 54 -16.43 6.45 -3.32
N ILE A 55 -15.68 6.03 -2.28
CA ILE A 55 -15.27 4.63 -2.14
C ILE A 55 -15.62 4.05 -0.77
N THR A 56 -14.96 4.52 0.29
CA THR A 56 -15.03 3.85 1.61
C THR A 56 -16.38 4.07 2.28
N GLY A 57 -16.97 5.26 2.15
CA GLY A 57 -18.32 5.57 2.62
C GLY A 57 -19.40 4.73 1.93
N PRO A 58 -19.51 4.77 0.59
CA PRO A 58 -20.49 3.97 -0.16
C PRO A 58 -20.38 2.46 0.11
N LEU A 59 -19.17 1.93 0.24
CA LEU A 59 -18.96 0.51 0.51
C LEU A 59 -19.15 0.11 1.98
N GLY A 60 -19.30 1.09 2.89
CA GLY A 60 -19.25 0.86 4.33
C GLY A 60 -17.91 0.25 4.78
N ALA A 61 -16.83 0.55 4.06
CA ALA A 61 -15.51 0.02 4.34
C ALA A 61 -14.82 0.85 5.43
N ASP A 62 -14.44 0.18 6.51
CA ASP A 62 -13.68 0.79 7.59
C ASP A 62 -12.20 0.98 7.21
N PHE A 63 -11.95 2.01 6.41
CA PHE A 63 -10.66 2.46 5.92
C PHE A 63 -10.66 3.99 5.80
N ARG A 64 -9.55 4.63 6.16
CA ARG A 64 -9.38 6.07 6.02
C ARG A 64 -7.92 6.53 5.99
N PHE A 65 -7.72 7.67 5.33
CA PHE A 65 -6.58 8.55 5.57
C PHE A 65 -7.00 9.65 6.54
N GLY A 66 -6.13 10.02 7.46
CA GLY A 66 -6.44 10.96 8.53
C GLY A 66 -7.39 10.40 9.60
N THR A 67 -6.83 10.03 10.74
CA THR A 67 -7.53 9.67 11.98
C THR A 67 -7.29 10.75 13.03
N GLY A 68 -8.21 11.70 13.14
CA GLY A 68 -8.19 12.71 14.21
C GLY A 68 -8.47 12.10 15.60
N PRO A 69 -8.40 12.93 16.67
CA PRO A 69 -8.59 12.51 18.05
C PRO A 69 -9.90 11.77 18.32
N GLU A 70 -10.95 12.04 17.54
CA GLU A 70 -12.23 11.36 17.61
C GLU A 70 -12.14 9.84 17.31
N HIS A 71 -11.02 9.38 16.75
CA HIS A 71 -10.74 7.98 16.46
C HIS A 71 -9.71 7.34 17.39
N ALA A 72 -9.18 8.06 18.38
CA ALA A 72 -8.13 7.55 19.27
C ALA A 72 -8.52 6.22 19.94
N GLY A 73 -9.78 6.06 20.37
CA GLY A 73 -10.27 4.86 21.04
C GLY A 73 -10.39 3.61 20.15
N ARG A 74 -10.16 3.71 18.84
CA ARG A 74 -10.26 2.60 17.88
C ARG A 74 -8.99 2.36 17.06
N VAL A 75 -7.93 3.13 17.31
CA VAL A 75 -6.63 2.98 16.65
C VAL A 75 -5.67 2.29 17.62
N ALA A 76 -5.25 1.07 17.27
CA ALA A 76 -4.24 0.36 18.05
C ALA A 76 -2.84 0.93 17.78
N ASP A 77 -2.01 0.99 18.81
CA ASP A 77 -0.59 1.32 18.63
C ASP A 77 0.11 0.27 17.78
N TYR A 78 0.88 0.73 16.80
CA TYR A 78 1.75 -0.12 16.00
C TYR A 78 2.93 -0.57 16.85
N LEU A 79 3.07 -1.89 16.99
CA LEU A 79 4.14 -2.55 17.70
C LEU A 79 5.14 -3.07 16.65
N PRO A 80 6.36 -2.50 16.55
CA PRO A 80 7.34 -2.90 15.53
C PRO A 80 7.74 -4.37 15.59
N GLY A 81 7.43 -5.07 16.69
CA GLY A 81 7.77 -6.48 16.87
C GLY A 81 9.25 -6.76 16.60
N GLY A 82 9.58 -8.04 16.41
CA GLY A 82 10.91 -8.48 16.02
C GLY A 82 11.28 -8.17 14.56
N LEU A 83 10.76 -7.10 13.94
CA LEU A 83 11.12 -6.66 12.58
C LEU A 83 12.65 -6.62 12.32
N TYR A 84 13.43 -6.59 13.40
CA TYR A 84 14.89 -6.53 13.42
C TYR A 84 15.56 -7.66 14.23
N ARG A 85 14.82 -8.65 14.76
CA ARG A 85 15.37 -9.68 15.67
C ARG A 85 15.80 -10.99 15.01
N GLU A 86 15.35 -11.29 13.79
CA GLU A 86 15.75 -12.51 13.07
C GLU A 86 16.39 -12.17 11.72
N GLY A 87 17.69 -12.46 11.60
CA GLY A 87 18.40 -12.43 10.32
C GLY A 87 19.25 -11.18 10.04
N ALA A 88 19.65 -10.40 11.05
CA ALA A 88 20.80 -9.50 10.90
C ALA A 88 22.10 -10.32 10.83
N GLY A 89 22.25 -11.13 9.79
CA GLY A 89 23.58 -11.44 9.27
C GLY A 89 24.23 -10.12 8.86
N GLU A 90 25.56 -10.08 8.83
CA GLU A 90 26.30 -8.92 8.31
C GLU A 90 25.64 -8.44 7.02
N ALA A 91 25.11 -7.23 7.04
CA ALA A 91 24.54 -6.64 5.84
C ALA A 91 25.67 -6.66 4.80
N ALA A 92 25.45 -7.37 3.69
CA ALA A 92 26.39 -7.37 2.59
C ALA A 92 26.76 -5.90 2.27
N PRO A 93 28.04 -5.61 1.97
CA PRO A 93 28.46 -4.26 1.64
C PRO A 93 27.51 -3.66 0.59
N VAL A 94 26.78 -2.63 1.00
CA VAL A 94 25.88 -1.90 0.12
C VAL A 94 26.74 -0.85 -0.56
N ASP A 95 26.75 -0.82 -1.89
CA ASP A 95 27.51 0.20 -2.61
C ASP A 95 27.06 1.63 -2.19
N PRO A 96 27.96 2.62 -2.19
CA PRO A 96 27.65 3.95 -1.67
C PRO A 96 26.48 4.66 -2.40
N GLU A 97 26.30 4.41 -3.69
CA GLU A 97 25.22 5.00 -4.47
C GLU A 97 23.88 4.44 -4.02
N TYR A 98 23.78 3.12 -3.86
CA TYR A 98 22.59 2.46 -3.38
C TYR A 98 22.27 2.82 -1.91
N ARG A 99 23.29 3.00 -1.05
CA ARG A 99 23.07 3.57 0.30
C ARG A 99 22.45 4.96 0.25
N THR A 100 22.93 5.80 -0.66
CA THR A 100 22.41 7.16 -0.85
C THR A 100 20.97 7.12 -1.35
N LEU A 101 20.67 6.25 -2.32
CA LEU A 101 19.31 6.03 -2.80
C LEU A 101 18.37 5.59 -1.66
N LEU A 102 18.77 4.60 -0.86
CA LEU A 102 17.98 4.14 0.28
C LEU A 102 17.73 5.24 1.30
N HIS A 103 18.73 6.08 1.58
CA HIS A 103 18.55 7.23 2.45
C HIS A 103 17.50 8.19 1.90
N ARG A 104 17.55 8.53 0.61
CA ARG A 104 16.55 9.40 -0.04
C ARG A 104 15.15 8.78 0.00
N VAL A 105 15.03 7.49 -0.25
CA VAL A 105 13.74 6.80 -0.30
C VAL A 105 13.09 6.66 1.08
N TYR A 106 13.87 6.28 2.10
CA TYR A 106 13.32 5.90 3.42
C TYR A 106 13.45 6.99 4.49
N ALA A 107 14.39 7.94 4.33
CA ALA A 107 14.71 8.92 5.36
C ALA A 107 14.57 10.38 4.89
N ASN A 108 14.10 10.64 3.66
CA ASN A 108 13.85 11.99 3.17
C ASN A 108 12.37 12.22 2.78
N PRO A 109 11.63 13.07 3.50
CA PRO A 109 12.00 13.68 4.78
C PRO A 109 11.98 12.65 5.92
N ALA A 110 12.74 12.91 6.98
CA ALA A 110 12.85 11.98 8.09
C ALA A 110 11.49 11.79 8.79
N GLY A 111 11.14 10.54 9.13
CA GLY A 111 9.98 10.25 9.97
C GLY A 111 8.67 9.90 9.24
N VAL A 112 8.54 10.13 7.92
CA VAL A 112 7.28 9.85 7.16
C VAL A 112 6.74 8.44 7.42
N SER A 113 7.63 7.45 7.48
CA SER A 113 7.32 6.06 7.81
C SER A 113 8.18 5.55 8.98
N GLY A 114 8.58 6.47 9.88
CA GLY A 114 9.55 6.20 10.93
C GLY A 114 8.93 5.74 12.24
N MET A 115 9.58 4.82 12.94
CA MET A 115 9.08 4.24 14.19
C MET A 115 8.79 5.26 15.31
N GLY A 116 9.52 6.37 15.34
CA GLY A 116 9.27 7.46 16.30
C GLY A 116 8.06 8.34 15.96
N THR A 117 7.38 8.08 14.84
CA THR A 117 6.34 8.95 14.29
C THR A 117 5.03 8.20 14.08
N VAL A 118 5.05 6.92 13.68
CA VAL A 118 3.84 6.15 13.33
C VAL A 118 2.76 6.04 14.42
N ASN A 119 3.11 6.27 15.69
CA ASN A 119 2.17 6.24 16.80
C ASN A 119 1.77 7.63 17.32
N THR A 120 2.29 8.72 16.76
CA THR A 120 1.93 10.07 17.21
C THR A 120 0.57 10.50 16.64
N GLU A 121 -0.11 11.39 17.35
CA GLU A 121 -1.41 11.92 16.92
C GLU A 121 -1.30 12.69 15.60
N GLU A 122 -0.22 13.44 15.41
CA GLU A 122 0.01 14.23 14.20
C GLU A 122 0.17 13.32 12.97
N TRP A 123 0.86 12.19 13.11
CA TRP A 123 1.03 11.24 12.01
C TRP A 123 -0.27 10.53 11.65
N ARG A 124 -1.05 10.17 12.66
CA ARG A 124 -2.37 9.55 12.50
C ARG A 124 -3.35 10.52 11.82
N ALA A 125 -3.36 11.77 12.25
CA ALA A 125 -4.25 12.80 11.74
C ALA A 125 -3.91 13.26 10.32
N ALA A 126 -2.64 13.18 9.89
CA ALA A 126 -2.23 13.55 8.55
C ALA A 126 -2.84 12.66 7.44
N GLU A 127 -2.85 13.13 6.21
CA GLU A 127 -3.15 12.30 5.03
C GLU A 127 -1.83 11.95 4.32
N LEU A 128 -1.33 10.73 4.52
CA LEU A 128 -0.10 10.22 3.91
C LEU A 128 -0.42 8.90 3.16
N PRO A 129 -0.97 8.97 1.94
CA PRO A 129 -1.65 7.82 1.31
C PRO A 129 -0.77 6.60 1.06
N SER A 130 0.56 6.79 0.99
CA SER A 130 1.53 5.71 0.87
C SER A 130 1.70 4.86 2.13
N THR A 131 1.39 5.40 3.32
CA THR A 131 1.92 4.84 4.57
C THR A 131 0.96 4.85 5.76
N ASN A 132 0.02 5.81 5.85
CA ASN A 132 -0.78 6.01 7.07
C ASN A 132 -2.28 5.71 6.94
N GLY A 133 -2.67 4.87 5.97
CA GLY A 133 -4.03 4.35 5.91
C GLY A 133 -4.36 3.55 7.17
N HIS A 134 -5.45 3.92 7.86
CA HIS A 134 -5.95 3.21 9.03
C HIS A 134 -7.19 2.42 8.66
N ALA A 135 -7.18 1.11 8.93
CA ALA A 135 -8.27 0.23 8.56
C ALA A 135 -8.35 -1.01 9.46
N SER A 136 -9.55 -1.58 9.53
CA SER A 136 -9.71 -2.96 10.01
C SER A 136 -9.48 -3.95 8.86
N ALA A 137 -9.13 -5.20 9.20
CA ALA A 137 -9.01 -6.28 8.22
C ALA A 137 -10.30 -6.45 7.38
N ARG A 138 -11.46 -6.28 8.02
CA ARG A 138 -12.77 -6.29 7.36
C ARG A 138 -12.94 -5.12 6.39
N GLY A 139 -12.53 -3.92 6.77
CA GLY A 139 -12.55 -2.75 5.89
C GLY A 139 -11.69 -2.96 4.64
N VAL A 140 -10.48 -3.49 4.80
CA VAL A 140 -9.60 -3.85 3.66
C VAL A 140 -10.26 -4.92 2.78
N ALA A 141 -10.74 -6.02 3.36
CA ALA A 141 -11.41 -7.07 2.61
C ALA A 141 -12.65 -6.55 1.86
N ARG A 142 -13.37 -5.58 2.44
CA ARG A 142 -14.53 -4.95 1.83
C ARG A 142 -14.19 -4.15 0.59
N LEU A 143 -13.11 -3.35 0.63
CA LEU A 143 -12.60 -2.64 -0.55
C LEU A 143 -12.23 -3.62 -1.66
N TYR A 144 -11.48 -4.66 -1.33
CA TYR A 144 -11.10 -5.68 -2.31
C TYR A 144 -12.28 -6.54 -2.77
N THR A 145 -13.38 -6.65 -2.01
CA THR A 145 -14.60 -7.34 -2.45
C THR A 145 -15.20 -6.65 -3.65
N ALA A 146 -15.27 -5.31 -3.63
CA ALA A 146 -15.74 -4.55 -4.79
C ALA A 146 -14.85 -4.82 -6.01
N LEU A 147 -13.52 -4.81 -5.83
CA LEU A 147 -12.55 -5.08 -6.89
C LEU A 147 -12.65 -6.51 -7.46
N ALA A 148 -12.77 -7.52 -6.60
CA ALA A 148 -12.95 -8.92 -7.00
C ALA A 148 -14.29 -9.17 -7.71
N CYS A 149 -15.31 -8.37 -7.41
CA CYS A 149 -16.65 -8.46 -8.00
C CYS A 149 -16.89 -7.48 -9.16
N GLY A 150 -15.83 -6.97 -9.81
CA GLY A 150 -15.96 -6.13 -11.00
C GLY A 150 -16.42 -4.69 -10.71
N GLY A 151 -16.06 -4.17 -9.55
CA GLY A 151 -16.25 -2.78 -9.15
C GLY A 151 -17.48 -2.51 -8.29
N ALA A 152 -18.19 -3.57 -7.86
CA ALA A 152 -19.38 -3.44 -7.03
C ALA A 152 -19.41 -4.45 -5.87
N ALA A 153 -19.95 -4.03 -4.73
CA ALA A 153 -20.26 -4.90 -3.59
C ALA A 153 -21.58 -4.46 -2.94
N ASP A 154 -22.41 -5.42 -2.56
CA ASP A 154 -23.73 -5.23 -1.94
C ASP A 154 -24.60 -4.16 -2.62
N GLY A 155 -24.66 -4.20 -3.96
CA GLY A 155 -25.47 -3.29 -4.76
C GLY A 155 -24.85 -1.90 -4.97
N VAL A 156 -23.68 -1.60 -4.38
CA VAL A 156 -22.96 -0.33 -4.57
C VAL A 156 -21.82 -0.53 -5.55
N ARG A 157 -21.79 0.29 -6.61
CA ARG A 157 -20.70 0.35 -7.58
C ARG A 157 -19.81 1.57 -7.30
N VAL A 158 -18.50 1.35 -7.28
CA VAL A 158 -17.49 2.42 -7.10
C VAL A 158 -16.53 2.51 -8.28
N LEU A 159 -16.43 1.47 -9.10
CA LEU A 159 -15.57 1.43 -10.29
C LEU A 159 -16.26 0.63 -11.40
N GLU A 160 -15.88 0.91 -12.64
CA GLU A 160 -16.22 0.06 -13.77
C GLU A 160 -15.21 -1.09 -13.92
N ARG A 161 -15.68 -2.19 -14.52
CA ARG A 161 -14.85 -3.38 -14.73
C ARG A 161 -13.65 -3.05 -15.62
N GLU A 162 -13.88 -2.23 -16.64
CA GLU A 162 -12.88 -1.80 -17.59
C GLU A 162 -11.76 -0.99 -16.90
N THR A 163 -12.12 -0.14 -15.93
CA THR A 163 -11.16 0.60 -15.11
C THR A 163 -10.33 -0.33 -14.23
N ILE A 164 -10.95 -1.38 -13.67
CA ILE A 164 -10.22 -2.39 -12.90
C ILE A 164 -9.24 -3.12 -13.82
N ASP A 165 -9.70 -3.59 -14.97
CA ASP A 165 -8.91 -4.32 -15.95
C ASP A 165 -7.71 -3.49 -16.45
N GLU A 166 -7.90 -2.19 -16.64
CA GLU A 166 -6.82 -1.25 -16.94
C GLU A 166 -5.84 -1.11 -15.76
N SER A 167 -6.34 -0.93 -14.54
CA SER A 167 -5.50 -0.72 -13.35
C SER A 167 -4.60 -1.91 -13.02
N ILE A 168 -4.96 -3.12 -13.47
CA ILE A 168 -4.21 -4.35 -13.22
C ILE A 168 -3.43 -4.85 -14.44
N ARG A 169 -3.44 -4.09 -15.55
CA ARG A 169 -2.52 -4.33 -16.67
C ARG A 169 -1.11 -4.05 -16.22
N GLU A 170 -0.15 -4.89 -16.60
CA GLU A 170 1.26 -4.68 -16.29
C GLU A 170 1.75 -3.35 -16.88
N ALA A 171 2.10 -2.42 -15.99
CA ALA A 171 2.64 -1.10 -16.32
C ALA A 171 4.17 -1.07 -16.12
N SER A 172 4.69 -1.82 -15.14
CA SER A 172 6.13 -1.99 -14.95
C SER A 172 6.46 -3.40 -14.44
N SER A 173 7.55 -3.97 -14.93
CA SER A 173 7.99 -5.32 -14.60
C SER A 173 9.51 -5.45 -14.73
N GLY A 174 10.12 -6.20 -13.83
CA GLY A 174 11.56 -6.45 -13.81
C GLY A 174 12.21 -6.11 -12.47
N GLU A 175 13.52 -5.93 -12.48
CA GLU A 175 14.30 -5.62 -11.28
C GLU A 175 13.99 -4.20 -10.77
N ASP A 176 13.44 -4.12 -9.56
CA ASP A 176 13.12 -2.85 -8.90
C ASP A 176 14.38 -2.20 -8.34
N PHE A 177 14.69 -0.97 -8.76
CA PHE A 177 15.92 -0.27 -8.35
C PHE A 177 15.98 0.03 -6.85
N VAL A 178 14.83 0.12 -6.18
CA VAL A 178 14.74 0.40 -4.75
C VAL A 178 14.67 -0.90 -3.95
N LEU A 179 13.85 -1.85 -4.38
CA LEU A 179 13.62 -3.10 -3.66
C LEU A 179 14.67 -4.18 -3.96
N ARG A 180 15.48 -4.01 -5.02
CA ARG A 180 16.55 -4.91 -5.48
C ARG A 180 16.08 -6.37 -5.57
N ARG A 181 14.93 -6.51 -6.23
CA ARG A 181 14.30 -7.79 -6.57
C ARG A 181 13.31 -7.59 -7.71
N PRO A 182 12.90 -8.66 -8.39
CA PRO A 182 11.80 -8.61 -9.34
C PRO A 182 10.51 -8.11 -8.70
N THR A 183 9.85 -7.15 -9.36
CA THR A 183 8.50 -6.71 -9.04
C THR A 183 7.66 -6.55 -10.30
N ARG A 184 6.34 -6.58 -10.11
CA ARG A 184 5.34 -6.33 -11.16
C ARG A 184 4.28 -5.41 -10.58
N PHE A 185 4.01 -4.32 -11.28
CA PHE A 185 2.99 -3.35 -10.90
C PHE A 185 2.06 -3.07 -12.07
N GLY A 186 0.78 -2.88 -11.75
CA GLY A 186 -0.15 -2.13 -12.58
C GLY A 186 -0.18 -0.66 -12.18
N LEU A 187 -1.30 0.01 -12.37
CA LEU A 187 -1.50 1.39 -11.93
C LEU A 187 -1.78 1.44 -10.41
N GLY A 188 -0.72 1.32 -9.63
CA GLY A 188 -0.72 1.39 -8.16
C GLY A 188 -0.83 0.04 -7.43
N PHE A 189 -1.35 -1.00 -8.08
CA PHE A 189 -1.40 -2.34 -7.51
C PHE A 189 -0.13 -3.15 -7.79
N GLN A 190 0.29 -3.94 -6.80
CA GLN A 190 1.21 -5.05 -7.02
C GLN A 190 0.45 -6.17 -7.75
N LEU A 191 1.05 -6.72 -8.80
CA LEU A 191 0.52 -7.87 -9.51
C LEU A 191 1.08 -9.16 -8.90
N THR A 192 0.32 -10.24 -8.99
CA THR A 192 0.76 -11.55 -8.49
C THR A 192 2.03 -12.02 -9.23
N MET A 193 2.90 -12.70 -8.49
CA MET A 193 4.16 -13.28 -8.99
C MET A 193 4.33 -14.68 -8.45
N LEU A 194 5.08 -15.53 -9.16
CA LEU A 194 5.32 -16.91 -8.72
C LEU A 194 5.98 -16.97 -7.34
N GLU A 195 6.98 -16.12 -7.06
CA GLU A 195 7.64 -16.12 -5.74
C GLU A 195 6.81 -15.41 -4.66
N ARG A 196 5.72 -14.74 -5.03
CA ARG A 196 4.90 -13.92 -4.14
C ARG A 196 3.43 -13.88 -4.60
N PRO A 197 2.71 -15.02 -4.56
CA PRO A 197 1.34 -15.08 -5.03
C PRO A 197 0.39 -14.38 -4.05
N PHE A 198 -0.68 -13.80 -4.60
CA PHE A 198 -1.81 -13.29 -3.81
C PHE A 198 -2.92 -14.34 -3.70
N GLY A 199 -3.51 -14.70 -4.84
CA GLY A 199 -4.51 -15.76 -4.99
C GLY A 199 -4.00 -16.91 -5.86
N LYS A 200 -4.92 -17.78 -6.29
CA LYS A 200 -4.59 -18.90 -7.20
C LYS A 200 -4.47 -18.42 -8.64
N SER A 201 -5.15 -17.33 -9.00
CA SER A 201 -5.22 -16.84 -10.37
C SER A 201 -4.14 -15.84 -10.73
N ALA A 202 -3.73 -15.87 -12.00
CA ALA A 202 -2.77 -14.95 -12.59
C ALA A 202 -3.28 -13.48 -12.61
N ARG A 203 -4.60 -13.29 -12.51
CA ARG A 203 -5.24 -11.97 -12.40
C ARG A 203 -5.37 -11.45 -10.98
N SER A 204 -4.80 -12.13 -9.97
CA SER A 204 -4.82 -11.61 -8.60
C SER A 204 -3.86 -10.43 -8.42
N PHE A 205 -4.29 -9.44 -7.62
CA PHE A 205 -3.57 -8.18 -7.44
C PHE A 205 -3.90 -7.57 -6.07
N GLY A 206 -2.99 -6.75 -5.54
CA GLY A 206 -3.16 -6.19 -4.21
C GLY A 206 -2.00 -5.31 -3.79
N HIS A 207 -1.78 -5.22 -2.48
CA HIS A 207 -0.59 -4.58 -1.95
C HIS A 207 -0.26 -5.14 -0.56
N PHE A 208 1.03 -5.43 -0.33
CA PHE A 208 1.53 -5.76 1.01
C PHE A 208 1.97 -4.51 1.75
N GLY A 209 1.67 -4.43 3.05
CA GLY A 209 2.17 -3.41 3.96
C GLY A 209 3.41 -3.86 4.74
N ALA A 210 4.17 -2.90 5.26
CA ALA A 210 5.23 -3.17 6.21
C ALA A 210 4.69 -3.92 7.45
N GLY A 211 5.52 -4.79 8.03
CA GLY A 211 5.11 -5.69 9.12
C GLY A 211 4.28 -6.91 8.69
N GLY A 212 3.68 -6.89 7.49
CA GLY A 212 2.91 -8.00 6.93
C GLY A 212 1.41 -7.78 6.81
N ALA A 213 0.91 -6.53 6.84
CA ALA A 213 -0.47 -6.25 6.42
C ALA A 213 -0.65 -6.65 4.95
N LEU A 214 -1.85 -7.06 4.56
CA LEU A 214 -2.13 -7.50 3.20
C LEU A 214 -3.58 -7.22 2.83
N GLY A 215 -3.79 -6.63 1.66
CA GLY A 215 -5.07 -6.68 0.97
C GLY A 215 -4.88 -7.11 -0.48
N PHE A 216 -5.78 -7.96 -0.99
CA PHE A 216 -5.78 -8.33 -2.40
C PHE A 216 -7.16 -8.79 -2.88
N ALA A 217 -7.34 -8.75 -4.19
CA ALA A 217 -8.47 -9.33 -4.91
C ALA A 217 -7.99 -10.39 -5.90
N ASP A 218 -8.80 -11.42 -6.08
CA ASP A 218 -8.71 -12.40 -7.15
C ASP A 218 -10.06 -12.39 -7.88
N PRO A 219 -10.17 -11.67 -9.01
CA PRO A 219 -11.43 -11.55 -9.76
C PRO A 219 -11.93 -12.85 -10.37
N GLU A 220 -11.05 -13.80 -10.65
CA GLU A 220 -11.41 -15.10 -11.23
C GLU A 220 -12.00 -16.02 -10.17
N ALA A 221 -11.39 -16.06 -8.98
CA ALA A 221 -11.93 -16.78 -7.82
C ALA A 221 -13.07 -16.03 -7.11
N ARG A 222 -13.36 -14.78 -7.51
CA ARG A 222 -14.23 -13.83 -6.80
C ARG A 222 -13.89 -13.74 -5.30
N LEU A 223 -12.60 -13.78 -5.00
CA LEU A 223 -12.06 -13.77 -3.65
C LEU A 223 -11.49 -12.40 -3.33
N ALA A 224 -11.77 -11.93 -2.12
CA ALA A 224 -11.11 -10.77 -1.54
C ALA A 224 -10.55 -11.12 -0.17
N PHE A 225 -9.40 -10.53 0.15
CA PHE A 225 -8.70 -10.79 1.40
C PHE A 225 -8.24 -9.48 2.02
N GLY A 226 -8.33 -9.42 3.34
CA GLY A 226 -7.81 -8.32 4.15
C GLY A 226 -7.23 -8.86 5.44
N TYR A 227 -5.99 -8.47 5.73
CA TYR A 227 -5.28 -8.77 6.96
C TYR A 227 -4.60 -7.50 7.48
N ALA A 228 -4.92 -7.15 8.72
CA ALA A 228 -4.36 -6.03 9.44
C ALA A 228 -3.98 -6.50 10.85
N MET A 229 -2.89 -5.96 11.38
CA MET A 229 -2.32 -6.32 12.67
C MET A 229 -1.58 -5.13 13.25
N ASN A 230 -1.48 -5.07 14.57
CA ASN A 230 -0.68 -4.07 15.26
C ASN A 230 0.73 -4.58 15.59
N ALA A 231 0.90 -5.90 15.81
CA ALA A 231 2.21 -6.52 16.00
C ALA A 231 2.86 -6.90 14.66
N ALA A 232 3.84 -6.11 14.23
CA ALA A 232 4.58 -6.36 13.01
C ALA A 232 5.40 -7.65 13.07
N GLY A 233 5.46 -8.35 11.95
CA GLY A 233 6.25 -9.55 11.76
C GLY A 233 7.09 -9.48 10.49
N PRO A 234 7.63 -10.63 10.04
CA PRO A 234 8.51 -10.70 8.87
C PRO A 234 7.76 -10.35 7.57
N ARG A 235 7.73 -9.07 7.18
CA ARG A 235 7.13 -8.49 5.95
C ARG A 235 6.25 -9.45 5.12
N PHE A 236 6.67 -9.84 3.90
CA PHE A 236 5.84 -10.64 2.99
C PHE A 236 5.90 -12.16 3.25
N ARG A 237 6.86 -12.63 4.06
CA ARG A 237 6.98 -14.05 4.45
C ARG A 237 6.34 -14.33 5.82
N ASN A 238 5.48 -13.42 6.29
CA ASN A 238 4.87 -13.46 7.60
C ASN A 238 4.09 -14.79 7.74
N PRO A 239 4.50 -15.68 8.67
CA PRO A 239 3.87 -17.00 8.82
C PRO A 239 2.37 -16.92 9.09
N ARG A 240 1.91 -15.86 9.77
CA ARG A 240 0.49 -15.62 10.04
C ARG A 240 -0.30 -15.41 8.76
N VAL A 241 0.21 -14.57 7.86
CA VAL A 241 -0.43 -14.29 6.57
C VAL A 241 -0.45 -15.56 5.72
N ARG A 242 0.70 -16.23 5.60
CA ARG A 242 0.81 -17.46 4.80
C ARG A 242 -0.13 -18.56 5.28
N GLY A 243 -0.22 -18.82 6.58
CA GLY A 243 -1.16 -19.80 7.12
C GLY A 243 -2.62 -19.46 6.83
N LEU A 244 -2.99 -18.17 6.85
CA LEU A 244 -4.33 -17.72 6.46
C LEU A 244 -4.57 -17.92 4.95
N LEU A 245 -3.59 -17.62 4.10
CA LEU A 245 -3.71 -17.84 2.65
C LEU A 245 -3.84 -19.33 2.31
N GLU A 246 -3.07 -20.19 2.99
CA GLU A 246 -3.18 -21.65 2.85
C GLU A 246 -4.56 -22.16 3.28
N ALA A 247 -5.08 -21.66 4.40
CA ALA A 247 -6.41 -22.02 4.88
C ALA A 247 -7.52 -21.57 3.91
N VAL A 248 -7.45 -20.33 3.41
CA VAL A 248 -8.39 -19.81 2.40
C VAL A 248 -8.29 -20.62 1.11
N ALA A 249 -7.09 -20.93 0.63
CA ALA A 249 -6.88 -21.74 -0.56
C ALA A 249 -7.44 -23.16 -0.39
N GLY A 250 -7.29 -23.76 0.80
CA GLY A 250 -7.83 -25.07 1.16
C GLY A 250 -9.36 -25.13 1.21
N ALA A 251 -10.02 -24.02 1.55
CA ALA A 251 -11.48 -23.93 1.63
C ALA A 251 -12.18 -23.67 0.28
N MET A 252 -11.43 -23.41 -0.79
CA MET A 252 -11.95 -23.18 -2.15
C MET A 252 -11.96 -24.44 -3.03
N HIS A 253 -11.84 -25.63 -2.41
CA HIS A 253 -11.97 -26.93 -3.05
C HIS A 253 -13.33 -27.55 -2.75
#